data_AF-A0A1Y1MSS6-F1
#
_entry.id   AF-A0A1Y1MSS6-F1
#
_cell.length_a   1.000
_cell.length_b   1.000
_cell.length_c   1.000
_cell.angle_alpha   90.00
_cell.angle_beta   90.00
_cell.angle_gamma   90.00
#
_symmetry.space_group_name_H-M   'P 1'
#
loop_
_entity.id
_entity.type
_entity.pdbx_description
1 polymer ?
#
loop_
_entity_poly.entity_id
_entity_poly.type
_entity_poly.pdbx_seq_one_letter_code
_entity_poly.pdbx_strand_id
1 'polypeptide(L)'
;QACSSLLLRGSVGDDLWQRFQRAEKEMEEELRDVVTEANALAPNWGPTIFQSAHEIAANTRLRASLGEIEAQKAAEKAWWEKRRGQIQSEFMKELDESEKSSTRDGASEDDAVLVDTPSKGKKGKK
;
A
#
# COMPACT_ATOMS: atom_id res chain seq x y z
N GLN A 1 -4.43 23.72 -14.72
CA GLN A 1 -4.99 24.61 -13.67
C GLN A 1 -3.95 25.06 -12.65
N ALA A 2 -3.07 24.19 -12.12
CA ALA A 2 -2.02 24.58 -11.16
C ALA A 2 -1.07 25.69 -11.65
N CYS A 3 -0.64 25.65 -12.91
CA CYS A 3 0.26 26.68 -13.46
C CYS A 3 -0.40 28.06 -13.57
N SER A 4 -1.69 28.13 -13.89
CA SER A 4 -2.44 29.39 -13.96
C SER A 4 -2.49 30.07 -12.58
N SER A 5 -2.76 29.29 -11.51
CA SER A 5 -2.72 29.82 -10.14
C SER A 5 -1.33 30.27 -9.69
N LEU A 6 -0.26 29.63 -10.16
CA LEU A 6 1.12 29.99 -9.82
C LEU A 6 1.59 31.25 -10.57
N LEU A 7 1.07 31.49 -11.77
CA LEU A 7 1.32 32.72 -12.52
C LEU A 7 0.65 33.93 -11.87
N LEU A 8 -0.63 33.80 -11.44
CA LEU A 8 -1.32 34.89 -10.72
C LEU A 8 -0.59 35.26 -9.41
N ARG A 9 0.11 34.31 -8.80
CA ARG A 9 0.89 34.52 -7.57
C ARG A 9 2.29 35.10 -7.83
N GLY A 10 2.67 35.34 -9.09
CA GLY A 10 4.00 35.83 -9.48
C GLY A 10 5.14 34.82 -9.25
N SER A 11 4.81 33.58 -8.90
CA SER A 11 5.78 32.51 -8.62
C SER A 11 6.27 31.77 -9.87
N VAL A 12 5.66 32.05 -11.01
CA VAL A 12 6.02 31.53 -12.34
C VAL A 12 6.13 32.71 -13.30
N GLY A 13 7.22 32.76 -14.06
CA GLY A 13 7.46 33.82 -15.04
C GLY A 13 6.57 33.71 -16.28
N ASP A 14 6.32 34.86 -16.91
CA ASP A 14 5.51 34.98 -18.13
C ASP A 14 6.05 34.11 -19.29
N ASP A 15 7.37 34.00 -19.44
CA ASP A 15 8.01 33.14 -20.44
C ASP A 15 7.61 31.65 -20.29
N LEU A 16 7.55 31.14 -19.04
CA LEU A 16 7.14 29.74 -18.81
C LEU A 16 5.67 29.54 -19.21
N TRP A 17 4.81 30.52 -18.92
CA TRP A 17 3.41 30.47 -19.30
C TRP A 17 3.20 30.50 -20.80
N GLN A 18 3.90 31.39 -21.51
CA GLN A 18 3.85 31.44 -22.97
C GLN A 18 4.32 30.12 -23.60
N ARG A 19 5.35 29.48 -23.03
CA ARG A 19 5.79 28.14 -23.47
C ARG A 19 4.72 27.08 -23.24
N PHE A 20 4.05 27.10 -22.08
CA PHE A 20 2.93 26.19 -21.82
C PHE A 20 1.79 26.39 -22.83
N GLN A 21 1.38 27.62 -23.11
CA GLN A 21 0.32 27.89 -24.09
C GLN A 21 0.72 27.46 -25.51
N ARG A 22 1.99 27.66 -25.89
CA ARG A 22 2.50 27.16 -27.17
C ARG A 22 2.44 25.63 -27.23
N ALA A 23 2.94 24.96 -26.20
CA ALA A 23 2.93 23.51 -26.12
C ALA A 23 1.50 22.94 -26.11
N GLU A 24 0.56 23.62 -25.48
CA GLU A 24 -0.86 23.25 -25.50
C GLU A 24 -1.45 23.35 -26.91
N LYS A 25 -1.16 24.44 -27.64
CA LYS A 25 -1.60 24.60 -29.03
C LYS A 25 -1.00 23.56 -29.96
N GLU A 26 0.31 23.30 -29.82
CA GLU A 26 1.01 22.27 -30.59
C GLU A 26 0.40 20.88 -30.31
N MET A 27 0.13 20.55 -29.05
CA MET A 27 -0.55 19.31 -28.69
C MET A 27 -1.96 19.23 -29.30
N GLU A 28 -2.75 20.30 -29.27
CA GLU A 28 -4.09 20.29 -29.90
C GLU A 28 -4.04 20.10 -31.42
N GLU A 29 -3.02 20.64 -32.10
CA GLU A 29 -2.80 20.45 -33.53
C GLU A 29 -2.45 18.97 -33.81
N GLU A 30 -1.49 18.40 -33.07
CA GLU A 30 -1.13 16.98 -33.15
C GLU A 30 -2.33 16.05 -32.91
N LEU A 31 -3.19 16.35 -31.93
CA LEU A 31 -4.39 15.56 -31.67
C LEU A 31 -5.38 15.58 -32.86
N ARG A 32 -5.52 16.71 -33.56
CA ARG A 32 -6.38 16.82 -34.76
C ARG A 32 -5.80 16.04 -35.93
N ASP A 33 -4.48 16.06 -36.09
CA ASP A 33 -3.78 15.32 -37.14
C ASP A 33 -3.95 13.81 -36.93
N VAL A 34 -3.77 13.32 -35.69
CA VAL A 34 -4.02 11.90 -35.34
C VAL A 34 -5.45 11.46 -35.64
N VAL A 35 -6.46 12.29 -35.36
CA VAL A 35 -7.87 11.97 -35.69
C VAL A 35 -8.08 11.87 -37.20
N THR A 36 -7.44 12.77 -37.95
CA THR A 36 -7.52 12.79 -39.42
C THR A 36 -6.85 11.56 -40.01
N GLU A 37 -5.65 11.21 -39.55
CA GLU A 37 -4.93 10.00 -39.96
C GLU A 37 -5.68 8.72 -39.58
N ALA A 38 -6.25 8.66 -38.37
CA ALA A 38 -7.07 7.54 -37.93
C ALA A 38 -8.25 7.32 -38.87
N ASN A 39 -8.95 8.39 -39.26
CA ASN A 39 -10.05 8.30 -40.23
C ASN A 39 -9.58 7.92 -41.64
N ALA A 40 -8.35 8.27 -42.01
CA ALA A 40 -7.74 7.84 -43.28
C ALA A 40 -7.38 6.35 -43.27
N LEU A 41 -6.96 5.80 -42.12
CA LEU A 41 -6.67 4.38 -41.94
C LEU A 41 -7.93 3.53 -41.86
N ALA A 42 -8.95 4.01 -41.15
CA ALA A 42 -10.23 3.33 -41.01
C ALA A 42 -11.38 4.35 -40.86
N PRO A 43 -12.43 4.28 -41.69
CA PRO A 43 -13.58 5.16 -41.55
C PRO A 43 -14.18 5.09 -40.14
N ASN A 44 -14.53 6.26 -39.58
CA ASN A 44 -15.11 6.41 -38.24
C ASN A 44 -14.21 6.02 -37.05
N TRP A 45 -12.90 5.82 -37.26
CA TRP A 45 -11.98 5.53 -36.15
C TRP A 45 -11.61 6.77 -35.32
N GLY A 46 -11.52 7.94 -35.95
CA GLY A 46 -11.11 9.19 -35.31
C GLY A 46 -11.85 9.56 -34.01
N PRO A 47 -13.19 9.41 -33.91
CA PRO A 47 -13.91 9.67 -32.67
C PRO A 47 -13.55 8.73 -31.50
N THR A 48 -13.08 7.51 -31.77
CA THR A 48 -12.89 6.46 -30.75
C THR A 48 -11.42 6.15 -30.44
N ILE A 49 -10.47 6.62 -31.27
CA ILE A 49 -9.04 6.36 -31.08
C ILE A 49 -8.53 6.85 -29.72
N PHE A 50 -8.88 8.06 -29.31
CA PHE A 50 -8.43 8.62 -28.03
C PHE A 50 -9.14 8.02 -26.82
N GLN A 51 -10.40 7.58 -26.97
CA GLN A 51 -11.07 6.82 -25.92
C GLN A 51 -10.31 5.53 -25.64
N SER A 52 -9.98 4.79 -26.70
CA SER A 52 -9.21 3.54 -26.60
C SER A 52 -7.80 3.77 -26.07
N ALA A 53 -7.11 4.80 -26.56
CA ALA A 53 -5.77 5.16 -26.08
C ALA A 53 -5.77 5.57 -24.59
N HIS A 54 -6.81 6.28 -24.14
CA HIS A 54 -6.97 6.64 -22.73
C HIS A 54 -7.10 5.40 -21.84
N GLU A 55 -7.93 4.43 -22.25
CA GLU A 55 -8.09 3.16 -21.53
C GLU A 55 -6.79 2.36 -21.49
N ILE A 56 -6.03 2.32 -22.59
CA ILE A 56 -4.72 1.66 -22.63
C ILE A 56 -3.74 2.33 -21.66
N ALA A 57 -3.69 3.66 -21.64
CA ALA A 57 -2.82 4.40 -20.75
C ALA A 57 -3.20 4.20 -19.27
N ALA A 58 -4.49 4.25 -18.95
CA ALA A 58 -5.01 4.00 -17.60
C ALA A 58 -4.71 2.57 -17.14
N ASN A 59 -4.97 1.58 -18.01
CA ASN A 59 -4.70 0.17 -17.71
C ASN A 59 -3.21 -0.10 -17.49
N THR A 60 -2.35 0.49 -18.32
CA THR A 60 -0.89 0.34 -18.19
C THR A 60 -0.39 0.89 -16.85
N ARG A 61 -0.85 2.08 -16.46
CA ARG A 61 -0.52 2.68 -15.16
C ARG A 61 -1.00 1.82 -14.00
N LEU A 62 -2.24 1.32 -14.08
CA LEU A 62 -2.80 0.44 -13.06
C LEU A 62 -1.96 -0.84 -12.89
N ARG A 63 -1.58 -1.48 -14.00
CA ARG A 63 -0.73 -2.69 -13.97
C ARG A 63 0.64 -2.41 -13.39
N ALA A 64 1.25 -1.27 -13.71
CA ALA A 64 2.52 -0.86 -13.13
C ALA A 64 2.42 -0.73 -11.60
N SER A 65 1.40 -0.01 -11.10
CA SER A 65 1.18 0.13 -9.65
C SER A 65 0.89 -1.20 -8.97
N LEU A 66 0.12 -2.10 -9.60
CA LEU A 66 -0.10 -3.45 -9.06
C LEU A 66 1.20 -4.25 -8.98
N GLY A 67 2.04 -4.18 -10.01
CA GLY A 67 3.35 -4.83 -10.01
C GLY A 67 4.28 -4.31 -8.90
N GLU A 68 4.26 -3.01 -8.64
CA GLU A 68 5.02 -2.41 -7.53
C GLU A 68 4.55 -2.93 -6.17
N ILE A 69 3.22 -3.00 -5.95
CA ILE A 69 2.63 -3.54 -4.71
C ILE A 69 2.99 -5.03 -4.54
N GLU A 70 2.89 -5.82 -5.61
CA GLU A 70 3.24 -7.24 -5.59
C GLU A 70 4.73 -7.46 -5.30
N ALA A 71 5.61 -6.60 -5.83
CA ALA A 71 7.04 -6.66 -5.56
C ALA A 71 7.37 -6.36 -4.08
N GLN A 72 6.64 -5.43 -3.45
CA GLN A 72 6.85 -5.08 -2.04
C GLN A 72 6.38 -6.18 -1.08
N LYS A 73 5.34 -6.94 -1.44
CA LYS A 73 4.72 -7.97 -0.61
C LYS A 73 5.69 -8.95 0.04
N ALA A 74 6.70 -9.42 -0.70
CA ALA A 74 7.67 -10.39 -0.17
C ALA A 74 8.57 -9.79 0.91
N ALA A 75 9.05 -8.57 0.67
CA ALA A 75 9.89 -7.84 1.62
C ALA A 75 9.11 -7.50 2.89
N GLU A 76 7.87 -7.02 2.75
CA GLU A 76 6.99 -6.73 3.88
C GLU A 76 6.68 -7.97 4.70
N LYS A 77 6.39 -9.11 4.05
CA LYS A 77 6.17 -10.38 4.75
C LYS A 77 7.41 -10.82 5.52
N ALA A 78 8.59 -10.75 4.92
CA ALA A 78 9.84 -11.11 5.60
C ALA A 78 10.13 -10.19 6.80
N TRP A 79 9.88 -8.89 6.64
CA TRP A 79 9.99 -7.92 7.73
C TRP A 79 9.01 -8.23 8.88
N TRP A 80 7.75 -8.52 8.56
CA TRP A 80 6.73 -8.86 9.54
C TRP A 80 7.05 -10.15 10.30
N GLU A 81 7.51 -11.19 9.60
CA GLU A 81 7.91 -12.45 10.22
C GLU A 81 9.08 -12.25 11.21
N LYS A 82 10.09 -11.46 10.83
CA LYS A 82 11.19 -11.09 11.72
C LYS A 82 10.69 -10.32 12.94
N ARG A 83 9.82 -9.32 12.75
CA ARG A 83 9.25 -8.52 13.84
C ARG A 83 8.43 -9.37 14.80
N ARG A 84 7.63 -10.30 14.28
CA ARG A 84 6.83 -11.24 15.07
C ARG A 84 7.71 -12.17 15.90
N GLY A 85 8.77 -12.72 15.30
CA GLY A 85 9.74 -13.56 16.02
C GLY A 85 10.42 -12.81 17.17
N GLN A 86 10.81 -11.56 16.96
CA GLN A 86 11.37 -10.71 18.02
C GLN A 86 10.38 -10.53 19.18
N ILE A 87 9.13 -10.17 18.89
CA ILE A 87 8.09 -9.98 19.92
C ILE A 87 7.86 -11.27 20.71
N GLN A 88 7.78 -12.43 20.04
CA GLN A 88 7.64 -13.72 20.72
C GLN A 88 8.83 -14.03 21.63
N SER A 89 10.05 -13.74 21.18
CA SER A 89 11.26 -13.96 21.97
C SER A 89 11.37 -13.04 23.19
N GLU A 90 10.99 -11.76 23.04
CA GLU A 90 10.97 -10.80 24.14
C GLU A 90 9.94 -11.21 25.20
N PHE A 91 8.73 -11.61 24.77
CA PHE A 91 7.69 -12.08 25.68
C PHE A 91 8.09 -13.34 26.49
N MET A 92 8.68 -14.34 25.83
CA MET A 92 9.17 -15.53 26.55
C MET A 92 10.29 -15.19 27.52
N LYS A 93 11.16 -14.24 27.18
CA LYS A 93 12.22 -13.78 28.07
C LYS A 93 11.66 -13.08 29.32
N GLU A 94 10.65 -12.23 29.15
CA GLU A 94 9.97 -11.56 30.28
C GLU A 94 9.27 -12.57 31.20
N LEU A 95 8.61 -13.60 30.64
CA LEU A 95 8.02 -14.70 31.40
C LEU A 95 9.07 -15.45 32.24
N ASP A 96 10.17 -15.86 31.61
CA ASP A 96 11.28 -16.54 32.30
C ASP A 96 11.91 -15.67 33.40
N GLU A 97 12.06 -14.36 33.17
CA GLU A 97 12.56 -13.43 34.17
C GLU A 97 11.55 -13.24 35.32
N SER A 98 10.24 -13.24 35.04
CA SER A 98 9.18 -13.19 36.05
C SER A 98 9.06 -14.48 36.86
N GLU A 99 9.25 -15.66 36.25
CA GLU A 99 9.31 -16.95 36.94
C GLU A 99 10.57 -17.05 37.81
N LYS A 100 11.72 -16.55 37.34
CA LYS A 100 12.96 -16.46 38.14
C LYS A 100 12.86 -15.46 39.29
N SER A 101 12.09 -14.39 39.13
CA SER A 101 11.78 -13.45 40.21
C SER A 101 10.89 -14.11 41.27
N SER A 102 9.79 -14.73 40.86
CA SER A 102 8.87 -15.42 41.78
C SER A 102 9.48 -16.65 42.47
N THR A 103 10.40 -17.37 41.82
CA THR A 103 11.18 -18.45 42.48
C THR A 103 12.31 -17.95 43.37
N ARG A 104 12.83 -16.73 43.16
CA ARG A 104 13.77 -16.08 44.09
C ARG A 104 13.08 -15.52 45.34
N ASP A 105 11.86 -15.00 45.21
CA ASP A 105 11.05 -14.55 46.34
C ASP A 105 10.35 -15.71 47.09
N GLY A 106 10.19 -16.87 46.45
CA GLY A 106 9.60 -18.09 47.04
C GLY A 106 10.57 -19.02 47.80
N ALA A 107 11.84 -18.65 47.97
CA ALA A 107 12.83 -19.40 48.75
C ALA A 107 12.94 -18.92 50.22
N SER A 108 11.87 -18.35 50.77
CA SER A 108 11.63 -18.24 52.20
C SER A 108 10.38 -19.07 52.54
N GLU A 109 10.58 -20.05 53.41
CA GLU A 109 9.69 -21.17 53.70
C GLU A 109 8.32 -20.78 54.28
N ASP A 110 7.38 -21.73 54.14
CA ASP A 110 6.04 -21.86 54.73
C ASP A 110 4.86 -21.07 54.11
N ASP A 111 4.12 -21.72 53.20
CA ASP A 111 2.66 -21.97 53.40
C ASP A 111 2.13 -23.00 52.37
N ALA A 112 1.89 -24.21 52.84
CA ALA A 112 1.29 -25.28 52.04
C ALA A 112 -0.23 -25.07 51.96
N VAL A 113 -0.71 -24.35 50.93
CA VAL A 113 -2.15 -24.32 50.62
C VAL A 113 -2.51 -25.45 49.67
N LEU A 114 -3.02 -26.51 50.27
CA LEU A 114 -3.63 -27.68 49.63
C LEU A 114 -4.89 -27.25 48.84
N VAL A 115 -4.79 -27.13 47.51
CA VAL A 115 -5.98 -26.92 46.66
C VAL A 115 -6.62 -28.26 46.35
N ASP A 116 -7.75 -28.48 47.02
CA ASP A 116 -8.68 -29.59 46.85
C ASP A 116 -9.19 -29.68 45.40
N THR A 117 -9.07 -30.86 44.80
CA THR A 117 -9.47 -31.13 43.41
C THR A 117 -11.00 -31.23 43.28
N PRO A 118 -11.68 -30.45 42.43
CA PRO A 118 -13.09 -30.70 42.16
C PRO A 118 -13.27 -31.89 41.20
N SER A 119 -14.04 -32.84 41.71
CA SER A 119 -14.61 -34.06 41.12
C SER A 119 -14.88 -34.08 39.61
N LYS A 120 -14.53 -35.21 38.98
CA LYS A 120 -14.89 -35.62 37.61
C LYS A 120 -16.39 -35.44 37.35
N GLY A 121 -16.72 -34.47 36.49
CA GLY A 121 -17.99 -34.38 35.78
C GLY A 121 -18.23 -35.61 34.91
N LYS A 122 -19.28 -36.35 35.26
CA LYS A 122 -19.75 -37.61 34.71
C LYS A 122 -20.14 -37.47 33.24
N LYS A 123 -19.59 -38.34 32.38
CA LYS A 123 -20.10 -38.62 31.03
C LYS A 123 -21.59 -38.98 31.10
N GLY A 124 -22.43 -38.22 30.42
CA GLY A 124 -23.81 -38.60 30.08
C GLY A 124 -23.93 -38.82 28.58
N LYS A 125 -23.97 -40.09 28.17
CA LYS A 125 -24.37 -40.54 26.84
C LYS A 125 -25.78 -41.11 26.97
N LYS A 126 -26.76 -40.45 26.37
CA LYS A 126 -27.93 -41.04 25.68
C LYS A 126 -28.78 -39.92 25.10
#